data_AF-A0A367KU33-F1
#
_entry.id   AF-A0A367KU33-F1
#
_cell.length_a   1.000
_cell.length_b   1.000
_cell.length_c   1.000
_cell.angle_alpha   90.00
_cell.angle_beta   90.00
_cell.angle_gamma   90.00
#
_symmetry.space_group_name_H-M   'P 1'
#
loop_
_entity.id
_entity.type
_entity.pdbx_description
1 polymer ?
#
loop_
_entity_poly.entity_id
_entity_poly.type
_entity_poly.pdbx_seq_one_letter_code
_entity_poly.pdbx_strand_id
1 'polypeptide(L)'
;MAKCAQGYVTCRKITSDQSCGICDNCTGPQESVHIKNIRPVAEAIVRLCMLLKDLNERVTMAKLVQMVQGRGLGIAKTRVQQDDRIQIPIDKTYTEYDIERILNHLISEGYLREDFLFTPYSTITYIVTGQFAKDALRNSGRAIELAFLSTEDKPTNKKRKVEYICLD
;
A
#
# COMPACT_ATOMS: atom_id res chain seq x y z
N MET A 1 -8.34 -33.29 -17.47
CA MET A 1 -8.96 -32.01 -17.89
C MET A 1 -9.92 -31.57 -16.81
N ALA A 2 -9.49 -30.70 -15.89
CA ALA A 2 -10.34 -30.16 -14.83
C ALA A 2 -10.56 -28.67 -15.09
N LYS A 3 -11.84 -28.27 -15.11
CA LYS A 3 -12.33 -26.93 -15.43
C LYS A 3 -12.01 -25.97 -14.27
N CYS A 4 -11.26 -24.90 -14.53
CA CYS A 4 -11.19 -23.75 -13.62
C CYS A 4 -12.50 -22.98 -13.72
N ALA A 5 -13.31 -23.04 -12.66
CA ALA A 5 -14.45 -22.17 -12.48
C ALA A 5 -13.96 -20.79 -12.01
N GLN A 6 -14.55 -19.75 -12.61
CA GLN A 6 -14.46 -18.34 -12.27
C GLN A 6 -14.39 -18.09 -10.74
N GLY A 7 -13.42 -17.27 -10.29
CA GLY A 7 -13.63 -16.40 -9.11
C GLY A 7 -12.61 -16.41 -7.97
N TYR A 8 -11.69 -17.37 -7.87
CA TYR A 8 -10.70 -17.37 -6.78
C TYR A 8 -9.30 -17.71 -7.29
N VAL A 9 -8.36 -16.79 -7.07
CA VAL A 9 -6.95 -16.99 -7.41
C VAL A 9 -6.28 -17.67 -6.22
N THR A 10 -6.28 -19.00 -6.22
CA THR A 10 -5.44 -19.79 -5.32
C THR A 10 -4.02 -19.84 -5.88
N CYS A 11 -3.05 -19.60 -4.98
CA CYS A 11 -1.60 -19.65 -5.16
C CYS A 11 -0.93 -18.49 -5.94
N ARG A 12 0.04 -17.86 -5.27
CA ARG A 12 0.91 -16.78 -5.75
C ARG A 12 1.84 -17.34 -6.84
N LYS A 13 1.50 -17.13 -8.12
CA LYS A 13 2.13 -17.72 -9.31
C LYS A 13 3.58 -17.26 -9.58
N ILE A 14 4.59 -17.85 -8.91
CA ILE A 14 6.00 -17.64 -9.32
C ILE A 14 6.81 -18.95 -9.50
N THR A 15 6.34 -20.12 -9.07
CA THR A 15 6.92 -21.43 -9.44
C THR A 15 5.84 -22.50 -9.52
N SER A 16 6.17 -23.66 -10.13
CA SER A 16 5.33 -24.85 -10.35
C SER A 16 4.18 -24.98 -9.36
N ASP A 17 2.98 -25.37 -9.82
CA ASP A 17 1.71 -25.52 -9.06
C ASP A 17 1.78 -26.42 -7.80
N GLN A 18 2.97 -26.91 -7.43
CA GLN A 18 3.26 -27.69 -6.23
C GLN A 18 3.72 -26.80 -5.09
N SER A 19 3.10 -26.98 -3.92
CA SER A 19 3.53 -26.33 -2.69
C SER A 19 4.91 -26.84 -2.27
N CYS A 20 5.76 -25.94 -1.78
CA CYS A 20 7.07 -26.35 -1.24
C CYS A 20 6.97 -27.02 0.14
N GLY A 21 5.85 -26.84 0.86
CA GLY A 21 5.60 -27.44 2.17
C GLY A 21 6.40 -26.85 3.35
N ILE A 22 7.28 -25.88 3.11
CA ILE A 22 8.20 -25.33 4.13
C ILE A 22 8.19 -23.79 4.24
N CYS A 23 7.78 -23.03 3.23
CA CYS A 23 7.74 -21.57 3.31
C CYS A 23 6.44 -21.05 3.95
N ASP A 24 6.50 -19.83 4.48
CA ASP A 24 5.38 -19.09 5.05
C ASP A 24 4.19 -18.94 4.07
N ASN A 25 4.45 -18.69 2.79
CA ASN A 25 3.39 -18.57 1.77
C ASN A 25 2.66 -19.90 1.52
N CYS A 26 3.30 -21.06 1.76
CA CYS A 26 2.69 -22.39 1.58
C CYS A 26 2.14 -23.00 2.88
N THR A 27 2.74 -22.66 4.03
CA THR A 27 2.39 -23.20 5.36
C THR A 27 1.43 -22.29 6.14
N GLY A 28 1.35 -21.01 5.74
CA GLY A 28 0.41 -20.05 6.32
C GLY A 28 -1.04 -20.44 6.10
N PRO A 29 -1.96 -19.87 6.90
CA PRO A 29 -3.39 -20.03 6.66
C PRO A 29 -3.70 -19.68 5.20
N GLN A 30 -4.59 -20.46 4.58
CA GLN A 30 -5.11 -20.15 3.24
C GLN A 30 -6.04 -18.95 3.34
N GLU A 31 -5.46 -17.78 3.58
CA GLU A 31 -6.13 -16.49 3.48
C GLU A 31 -6.47 -16.27 2.02
N SER A 32 -7.72 -15.83 1.76
CA SER A 32 -8.13 -15.48 0.42
C SER A 32 -7.35 -14.24 -0.02
N VAL A 33 -6.63 -14.39 -1.13
CA VAL A 33 -5.93 -13.28 -1.77
C VAL A 33 -6.94 -12.53 -2.64
N HIS A 34 -7.24 -11.29 -2.27
CA HIS A 34 -8.12 -10.43 -3.05
C HIS A 34 -7.30 -9.40 -3.81
N ILE A 35 -7.41 -9.42 -5.13
CA ILE A 35 -6.81 -8.42 -5.99
C ILE A 35 -7.76 -7.22 -6.04
N LYS A 36 -7.29 -6.06 -5.56
CA LYS A 36 -8.06 -4.81 -5.54
C LYS A 36 -7.43 -3.81 -6.49
N ASN A 37 -8.26 -3.12 -7.26
CA ASN A 37 -7.84 -1.96 -8.03
C ASN A 37 -7.60 -0.77 -7.08
N ILE A 38 -6.34 -0.39 -6.91
CA ILE A 38 -5.87 0.71 -6.06
C ILE A 38 -5.59 1.99 -6.86
N ARG A 39 -6.00 2.05 -8.12
CA ARG A 39 -5.74 3.19 -9.00
C ARG A 39 -6.22 4.54 -8.41
N PRO A 40 -7.44 4.68 -7.87
CA PRO A 40 -7.88 5.97 -7.31
C PRO A 40 -6.96 6.46 -6.18
N VAL A 41 -6.51 5.51 -5.35
CA VAL A 41 -5.55 5.76 -4.26
C VAL A 41 -4.19 6.19 -4.83
N ALA A 42 -3.69 5.49 -5.84
CA ALA A 42 -2.43 5.82 -6.50
C ALA A 42 -2.46 7.21 -7.14
N GLU A 43 -3.55 7.56 -7.83
CA GLU A 43 -3.73 8.88 -8.44
C GLU A 43 -3.73 10.01 -7.39
N ALA A 44 -4.45 9.82 -6.27
CA ALA A 44 -4.46 10.79 -5.17
C ALA A 44 -3.06 11.00 -4.57
N ILE A 45 -2.32 9.91 -4.33
CA ILE A 45 -0.94 9.96 -3.79
C ILE A 45 0.01 10.66 -4.78
N VAL A 46 -0.07 10.32 -6.07
CA VAL A 46 0.77 10.95 -7.10
C VAL A 46 0.49 12.45 -7.19
N ARG A 47 -0.80 12.86 -7.20
CA ARG A 47 -1.18 14.28 -7.21
C ARG A 47 -0.69 15.01 -5.95
N LEU A 48 -0.79 14.37 -4.78
CA LEU A 48 -0.22 14.92 -3.54
C LEU A 48 1.29 15.14 -3.68
N CYS A 49 2.04 14.16 -4.19
CA CYS A 49 3.49 14.29 -4.36
C CYS A 49 3.85 15.38 -5.39
N MET A 50 3.06 15.56 -6.45
CA MET A 50 3.22 16.68 -7.39
C MET A 50 2.98 18.03 -6.69
N LEU A 51 1.91 18.13 -5.91
CA LEU A 51 1.60 19.33 -5.13
C LEU A 51 2.71 19.68 -4.14
N LEU A 52 3.27 18.69 -3.44
CA LEU A 52 4.38 18.89 -2.50
C LEU A 52 5.63 19.38 -3.20
N LYS A 53 5.93 18.83 -4.39
CA LYS A 53 7.01 19.33 -5.23
C LYS A 53 6.80 20.79 -5.63
N ASP A 54 5.58 21.18 -6.01
CA ASP A 54 5.26 22.57 -6.37
C ASP A 54 5.33 23.54 -5.17
N LEU A 55 5.17 23.01 -3.96
CA LEU A 55 5.38 23.73 -2.70
C LEU A 55 6.83 23.69 -2.21
N ASN A 56 7.74 23.05 -2.96
CA ASN A 56 9.13 22.81 -2.60
C ASN A 56 9.29 22.08 -1.24
N GLU A 57 8.31 21.25 -0.89
CA GLU A 57 8.26 20.47 0.35
C GLU A 57 8.76 19.04 0.08
N ARG A 58 9.74 18.59 0.87
CA ARG A 58 10.21 17.20 0.84
C ARG A 58 9.57 16.39 1.96
N VAL A 59 9.15 15.17 1.65
CA VAL A 59 8.48 14.30 2.62
C VAL A 59 9.16 12.93 2.67
N THR A 60 9.36 12.42 3.88
CA THR A 60 9.81 11.05 4.11
C THR A 60 8.62 10.10 3.98
N MET A 61 8.88 8.80 3.86
CA MET A 61 7.85 7.77 3.79
C MET A 61 6.85 7.87 4.95
N ALA A 62 7.35 7.94 6.19
CA ALA A 62 6.50 8.04 7.38
C ALA A 62 5.62 9.30 7.39
N LYS A 63 6.17 10.44 6.95
CA LYS A 63 5.39 11.69 6.83
C LYS A 63 4.32 11.57 5.74
N LEU A 64 4.65 10.94 4.61
CA LEU A 64 3.70 10.73 3.52
C LEU A 64 2.54 9.81 3.95
N VAL A 65 2.81 8.73 4.68
CA VAL A 65 1.77 7.84 5.24
C VAL A 65 0.78 8.63 6.11
N GLN A 66 1.30 9.47 7.02
CA GLN A 66 0.45 10.32 7.86
C GLN A 66 -0.39 11.30 7.03
N MET A 67 0.21 11.93 6.02
CA MET A 67 -0.46 12.86 5.10
C MET A 67 -1.58 12.20 4.31
N VAL A 68 -1.37 10.98 3.83
CA VAL A 68 -2.38 10.18 3.12
C VAL A 68 -3.58 9.85 4.01
N GLN A 69 -3.36 9.70 5.31
CA GLN A 69 -4.43 9.56 6.31
C GLN A 69 -5.05 10.91 6.74
N GLY A 70 -4.70 12.02 6.09
CA GLY A 70 -5.19 13.36 6.40
C GLY A 70 -4.55 14.01 7.63
N ARG A 71 -3.49 13.42 8.19
CA ARG A 71 -2.73 13.96 9.33
C ARG A 71 -1.49 14.71 8.83
N GLY A 72 -1.03 15.74 9.53
CA GLY A 72 0.27 16.36 9.21
C GLY A 72 0.38 17.06 7.84
N LEU A 73 -0.75 17.48 7.23
CA LEU A 73 -0.77 18.13 5.91
C LEU A 73 -0.05 19.49 5.85
N GLY A 74 0.13 20.18 6.98
CA GLY A 74 0.88 21.43 7.08
C GLY A 74 0.51 22.45 6.00
N ILE A 75 1.51 22.97 5.29
CA ILE A 75 1.36 23.96 4.22
C ILE A 75 0.54 23.46 3.01
N ALA A 76 0.45 22.14 2.82
CA ALA A 76 -0.31 21.54 1.72
C ALA A 76 -1.82 21.50 2.00
N LYS A 77 -2.25 21.66 3.27
CA LYS A 77 -3.65 21.50 3.70
C LYS A 77 -4.64 22.31 2.84
N THR A 78 -4.38 23.60 2.67
CA THR A 78 -5.29 24.49 1.92
C THR A 78 -5.41 24.06 0.46
N ARG A 79 -4.28 23.72 -0.19
CA ARG A 79 -4.29 23.31 -1.60
C ARG A 79 -4.92 21.94 -1.80
N VAL A 80 -4.72 21.00 -0.87
CA VAL A 80 -5.40 19.70 -0.88
C VAL A 80 -6.92 19.88 -0.75
N GLN A 81 -7.38 20.78 0.11
CA GLN A 81 -8.81 21.07 0.28
C GLN A 81 -9.44 21.78 -0.92
N GLN A 82 -8.65 22.48 -1.74
CA GLN A 82 -9.12 23.19 -2.94
C GLN A 82 -9.10 22.32 -4.20
N ASP A 83 -8.33 21.22 -4.23
CA ASP A 83 -8.24 20.33 -5.38
C ASP A 83 -9.06 19.06 -5.14
N ASP A 84 -10.29 19.02 -5.68
CA ASP A 84 -11.22 17.88 -5.59
C ASP A 84 -10.63 16.56 -6.12
N ARG A 85 -9.54 16.63 -6.90
CA ARG A 85 -8.87 15.46 -7.48
C ARG A 85 -7.89 14.82 -6.49
N ILE A 86 -7.57 15.49 -5.38
CA ILE A 86 -6.73 14.96 -4.30
C ILE A 86 -7.65 14.47 -3.18
N GLN A 87 -8.09 13.22 -3.27
CA GLN A 87 -8.99 12.61 -2.29
C GLN A 87 -8.23 12.15 -1.05
N ILE A 88 -8.05 13.07 -0.09
CA ILE A 88 -7.41 12.82 1.21
C ILE A 88 -8.34 13.34 2.33
N PRO A 89 -8.53 12.61 3.45
CA PRO A 89 -7.92 11.32 3.78
C PRO A 89 -8.43 10.18 2.88
N ILE A 90 -7.56 9.21 2.63
CA ILE A 90 -7.94 7.97 1.95
C ILE A 90 -8.91 7.18 2.84
N ASP A 91 -9.75 6.36 2.22
CA ASP A 91 -10.75 5.52 2.87
C ASP A 91 -10.22 4.86 4.16
N LYS A 92 -11.02 4.96 5.23
CA LYS A 92 -10.69 4.45 6.58
C LYS A 92 -10.56 2.92 6.63
N THR A 93 -10.92 2.24 5.54
CA THR A 93 -10.72 0.79 5.39
C THR A 93 -9.24 0.39 5.36
N TYR A 94 -8.33 1.29 4.97
CA TYR A 94 -6.91 0.99 4.93
C TYR A 94 -6.24 1.28 6.28
N THR A 95 -5.51 0.30 6.80
CA THR A 95 -4.64 0.49 7.96
C THR A 95 -3.37 1.26 7.58
N GLU A 96 -2.61 1.73 8.57
CA GLU A 96 -1.31 2.38 8.32
C GLU A 96 -0.36 1.45 7.55
N TYR A 97 -0.36 0.16 7.91
CA TYR A 97 0.40 -0.89 7.22
C TYR A 97 -0.03 -1.08 5.76
N ASP A 98 -1.34 -1.04 5.48
CA ASP A 98 -1.83 -1.14 4.10
C ASP A 98 -1.37 0.05 3.26
N ILE A 99 -1.35 1.25 3.84
CA ILE A 99 -0.89 2.46 3.16
C ILE A 99 0.61 2.37 2.86
N GLU A 100 1.42 1.93 3.83
CA GLU A 100 2.85 1.68 3.61
C GLU A 100 3.07 0.67 2.48
N ARG A 101 2.30 -0.42 2.48
CA ARG A 101 2.36 -1.45 1.45
C ARG A 101 1.97 -0.92 0.07
N ILE A 102 0.93 -0.11 -0.02
CA ILE A 102 0.52 0.57 -1.25
C ILE A 102 1.65 1.48 -1.75
N LEU A 103 2.22 2.31 -0.88
CA LEU A 103 3.32 3.21 -1.26
C LEU A 103 4.54 2.44 -1.75
N ASN A 104 4.93 1.35 -1.06
CA ASN A 104 6.03 0.49 -1.51
C ASN A 104 5.75 -0.15 -2.88
N HIS A 105 4.52 -0.56 -3.12
CA HIS A 105 4.12 -1.07 -4.44
C HIS A 105 4.22 0.00 -5.52
N LEU A 106 3.80 1.25 -5.25
CA LEU A 106 3.93 2.36 -6.19
C LEU A 106 5.39 2.74 -6.48
N ILE A 107 6.28 2.60 -5.50
CA ILE A 107 7.73 2.77 -5.69
C ILE A 107 8.26 1.66 -6.60
N SER A 108 7.89 0.40 -6.33
CA SER A 108 8.34 -0.77 -7.09
C SER A 108 7.91 -0.72 -8.56
N GLU A 109 6.69 -0.24 -8.81
CA GLU A 109 6.14 -0.04 -10.17
C GLU A 109 6.66 1.26 -10.85
N GLY A 110 7.45 2.09 -10.16
CA GLY A 110 8.04 3.32 -10.70
C GLY A 110 7.08 4.51 -10.86
N TYR A 111 5.91 4.45 -10.20
CA TYR A 111 5.00 5.60 -10.07
C TYR A 111 5.53 6.63 -9.08
N LEU A 112 6.20 6.16 -8.02
CA LEU A 112 6.98 6.95 -7.08
C LEU A 112 8.45 6.57 -7.20
N ARG A 113 9.33 7.39 -6.64
CA ARG A 113 10.75 7.06 -6.48
C ARG A 113 11.33 7.67 -5.22
N GLU A 114 12.43 7.13 -4.77
CA GLU A 114 13.26 7.67 -3.70
C GLU A 114 14.19 8.78 -4.22
N ASP A 115 14.40 9.78 -3.39
CA ASP A 115 15.42 10.82 -3.54
C ASP A 115 16.31 10.83 -2.29
N PHE A 116 17.62 10.62 -2.49
CA PHE A 116 18.57 10.45 -1.40
C PHE A 116 19.30 11.76 -1.12
N LEU A 117 19.23 12.21 0.13
CA LEU A 117 20.01 13.32 0.63
C LEU A 117 21.13 12.79 1.53
N PHE A 118 22.36 12.93 1.06
CA PHE A 118 23.55 12.59 1.85
C PHE A 118 23.87 13.74 2.80
N THR A 119 23.75 13.48 4.10
CA THR A 119 24.22 14.38 5.16
C THR A 119 25.49 13.80 5.79
N PRO A 120 26.26 14.56 6.59
CA PRO A 120 27.53 14.07 7.14
C PRO A 120 27.42 12.81 8.00
N TYR A 121 26.26 12.56 8.62
CA TYR A 121 26.06 11.45 9.58
C TYR A 121 25.05 10.41 9.11
N SER A 122 24.21 10.72 8.13
CA SER A 122 23.18 9.81 7.65
C SER A 122 22.72 10.15 6.23
N THR A 123 22.15 9.15 5.55
CA THR A 123 21.44 9.35 4.30
C THR A 123 19.95 9.40 4.59
N ILE A 124 19.30 10.49 4.21
CA ILE A 124 17.85 10.68 4.38
C ILE A 124 17.17 10.36 3.05
N THR A 125 16.13 9.53 3.11
CA THR A 125 15.33 9.17 1.93
C THR A 125 14.04 9.95 1.91
N TYR A 126 13.82 10.69 0.83
CA TYR A 126 12.56 11.38 0.54
C TYR A 126 11.81 10.65 -0.58
N ILE A 127 10.49 10.81 -0.60
CA ILE A 127 9.65 10.28 -1.66
C ILE A 127 9.32 11.40 -2.64
N VAL A 128 9.53 11.14 -3.92
CA VAL A 128 9.21 12.05 -5.02
C VAL A 128 8.46 11.31 -6.12
N THR A 129 7.92 12.05 -7.09
CA THR A 129 7.20 11.46 -8.23
C THR A 129 8.14 10.67 -9.13
N GLY A 130 7.75 9.45 -9.51
CA GLY A 130 8.50 8.56 -10.40
C GLY A 130 8.32 8.88 -11.88
N GLN A 131 8.93 8.06 -12.74
CA GLN A 131 8.86 8.24 -14.21
C GLN A 131 7.46 7.98 -14.76
N PHE A 132 6.72 7.02 -14.17
CA PHE A 132 5.37 6.65 -14.59
C PHE A 132 4.26 7.46 -13.90
N ALA A 133 4.63 8.45 -13.08
CA ALA A 133 3.67 9.30 -12.36
C ALA A 133 2.67 9.99 -13.29
N LYS A 134 3.13 10.52 -14.43
CA LYS A 134 2.26 11.18 -15.42
C LYS A 134 1.32 10.19 -16.11
N ASP A 135 1.78 8.95 -16.31
CA ASP A 135 1.00 7.90 -16.96
C ASP A 135 -0.15 7.42 -16.07
N ALA A 136 0.09 7.35 -14.75
CA ALA A 136 -0.97 7.11 -13.77
C ALA A 136 -2.11 8.13 -13.87
N LEU A 137 -1.82 9.39 -14.22
CA LEU A 137 -2.84 10.44 -14.32
C LEU A 137 -3.49 10.56 -15.71
N ARG A 138 -2.76 10.20 -16.78
CA ARG A 138 -3.21 10.38 -18.17
C ARG A 138 -3.98 9.19 -18.71
N ASN A 139 -3.51 7.98 -18.42
CA ASN A 139 -4.06 6.78 -19.06
C ASN A 139 -5.09 6.11 -18.15
N SER A 140 -6.33 6.60 -18.11
CA SER A 140 -7.42 6.11 -17.25
C SER A 140 -7.78 4.62 -17.43
N GLY A 141 -7.32 3.96 -18.50
CA GLY A 141 -7.67 2.57 -18.82
C GLY A 141 -6.81 1.49 -18.17
N ARG A 142 -5.62 1.83 -17.64
CA ARG A 142 -4.70 0.84 -17.02
C ARG A 142 -5.04 0.57 -15.54
N ALA A 143 -5.56 -0.60 -15.18
CA ALA A 143 -5.75 -0.91 -13.76
C ALA A 143 -4.40 -0.94 -13.03
N ILE A 144 -4.35 -0.38 -11.82
CA ILE A 144 -3.23 -0.55 -10.88
C ILE A 144 -3.78 -1.47 -9.79
N GLU A 145 -3.28 -2.70 -9.74
CA GLU A 145 -3.86 -3.75 -8.91
C GLU A 145 -2.88 -4.18 -7.83
N LEU A 146 -3.38 -4.33 -6.61
CA LEU A 146 -2.62 -4.83 -5.49
C LEU A 146 -3.38 -5.97 -4.81
N ALA A 147 -2.65 -7.04 -4.50
CA ALA A 147 -3.17 -8.21 -3.80
C ALA A 147 -3.20 -7.96 -2.29
N PHE A 148 -4.37 -7.94 -1.69
CA PHE A 148 -4.57 -7.91 -0.24
C PHE A 148 -4.83 -9.31 0.28
N LEU A 149 -4.36 -9.57 1.51
CA LEU A 149 -4.74 -10.76 2.25
C LEU A 149 -5.98 -10.39 3.06
N SER A 150 -7.04 -11.17 2.95
CA SER A 150 -8.11 -11.11 3.93
C SER A 150 -8.03 -12.31 4.83
N THR A 151 -7.97 -12.07 6.13
CA THR A 151 -8.53 -13.01 7.09
C THR A 151 -10.03 -12.98 6.86
N GLU A 152 -10.64 -14.04 6.36
CA GLU A 152 -12.11 -14.10 6.39
C GLU A 152 -12.58 -13.79 7.81
N ASP A 153 -13.50 -12.82 7.94
CA ASP A 153 -14.12 -12.39 9.18
C ASP A 153 -14.84 -13.58 9.84
N LYS A 154 -14.11 -14.42 10.57
CA LYS A 154 -14.74 -15.12 11.70
C LYS A 154 -14.98 -14.05 12.75
N PRO A 155 -16.22 -13.78 13.18
CA PRO A 155 -16.47 -12.83 14.24
C PRO A 155 -15.63 -13.27 15.44
N THR A 156 -14.67 -12.44 15.84
CA THR A 156 -13.82 -12.66 17.01
C THR A 156 -14.69 -12.61 18.25
N ASN A 157 -15.30 -13.75 18.56
CA ASN A 157 -15.92 -13.99 19.85
C ASN A 157 -15.17 -15.17 20.49
N LYS A 158 -14.06 -14.83 21.15
CA LYS A 158 -13.53 -15.53 22.33
C LYS A 158 -12.27 -14.79 22.80
N LYS A 159 -12.38 -14.13 23.96
CA LYS A 159 -11.22 -13.77 24.77
C LYS A 159 -10.42 -15.06 25.00
N ARG A 160 -9.24 -15.20 24.41
CA ARG A 160 -8.32 -16.28 24.77
C ARG A 160 -7.86 -15.99 26.20
N LYS A 161 -8.38 -16.75 27.17
CA LYS A 161 -7.85 -16.79 28.52
C LYS A 161 -6.46 -17.46 28.41
N VAL A 162 -5.40 -16.68 28.57
CA VAL A 162 -4.04 -17.21 28.65
C VAL A 162 -3.91 -17.82 30.05
N GLU A 163 -4.01 -19.15 30.13
CA GLU A 163 -3.65 -19.88 31.33
C GLU A 163 -2.13 -20.12 31.28
N TYR A 164 -1.41 -19.47 32.19
CA TYR A 164 0.00 -19.76 32.42
C TYR A 164 0.07 -21.09 33.18
N ILE A 165 0.57 -22.12 32.51
CA ILE A 165 0.98 -23.35 33.16
C ILE A 165 2.36 -23.06 33.75
N CYS A 166 2.42 -22.81 35.06
CA CYS A 166 3.69 -22.88 35.78
C CYS A 166 4.10 -24.35 35.84
N LEU A 167 5.29 -24.66 35.31
CA LEU A 167 5.94 -25.94 35.55
C LEU A 167 6.68 -25.81 36.88
N ASP A 168 6.22 -26.54 37.90
CA ASP A 168 7.00 -26.86 39.10
C ASP A 168 7.94 -28.05 38.82
#